data_AF-A0A1B6CLK1-F1
#
_entry.id   AF-A0A1B6CLK1-F1
#
_cell.length_a   1.000
_cell.length_b   1.000
_cell.length_c   1.000
_cell.angle_alpha   90.00
_cell.angle_beta   90.00
_cell.angle_gamma   90.00
#
_symmetry.space_group_name_H-M   'P 1'
#
loop_
_entity.id
_entity.type
_entity.pdbx_description
1 polymer ?
#
loop_
_entity_poly.entity_id
_entity_poly.type
_entity_poly.pdbx_seq_one_letter_code
_entity_poly.pdbx_strand_id
1 'polypeptide(L)'
;IQICFTVLETPQSSPTIKIIITLIAAVIIMSLIIGAFFVFLYNRYQQMNATKFRRKLPNGPDLQLSRLRDASDNMMTEYNPNYEFGGGTYTIRDLKDVPREQLRLVK
;
A
#
# COMPACT_ATOMS: atom_id res chain seq x y z
N ILE A 1 21.22 8.56 -57.23
CA ILE A 1 21.50 7.27 -56.55
C ILE A 1 22.99 7.14 -56.22
N GLN A 2 23.91 7.49 -57.13
CA GLN A 2 25.36 7.46 -56.88
C GLN A 2 25.84 8.28 -55.64
N ILE A 3 25.24 9.44 -55.37
CA ILE A 3 25.62 10.34 -54.25
C ILE A 3 25.14 9.80 -52.87
N CYS A 4 24.16 8.90 -52.85
CA CYS A 4 23.69 8.29 -51.60
C CYS A 4 24.56 7.10 -51.18
N PHE A 5 25.27 6.46 -52.11
CA PHE A 5 26.17 5.36 -51.79
C PHE A 5 27.49 5.85 -51.16
N THR A 6 27.95 7.05 -51.51
CA THR A 6 29.21 7.64 -51.03
C THR A 6 29.21 8.06 -49.55
N VAL A 7 28.04 8.14 -48.90
CA VAL A 7 27.94 8.46 -47.45
C VAL A 7 28.06 7.20 -46.58
N LEU A 8 27.91 6.00 -47.17
CA LEU A 8 27.97 4.71 -46.47
C LEU A 8 29.28 3.93 -46.75
N GLU A 9 30.35 4.61 -47.13
CA GLU A 9 31.67 4.00 -47.21
C GLU A 9 32.57 4.72 -46.21
N THR A 10 32.59 4.22 -44.97
CA THR A 10 33.55 4.66 -43.96
C THR A 10 34.95 4.47 -44.54
N PRO A 11 35.73 5.54 -44.74
CA PRO A 11 37.02 5.46 -45.41
C PRO A 11 37.97 4.70 -44.49
N GLN A 12 38.39 3.51 -44.91
CA GLN A 12 39.55 2.78 -44.38
C GLN A 12 39.86 3.10 -42.90
N SER A 13 38.93 2.80 -41.99
CA SER A 13 39.16 3.05 -40.57
C SER A 13 40.25 2.10 -40.11
N SER A 14 41.44 2.68 -39.87
CA SER A 14 42.60 2.00 -39.28
C SER A 14 42.12 1.09 -38.14
N PRO A 15 42.65 -0.14 -37.99
CA PRO A 15 42.16 -1.11 -37.01
C PRO A 15 41.96 -0.52 -35.61
N THR A 16 42.77 0.47 -35.25
CA THR A 16 42.66 1.25 -34.02
C THR A 16 41.32 1.97 -33.86
N ILE A 17 40.80 2.63 -34.90
CA ILE A 17 39.53 3.37 -34.85
C ILE A 17 38.34 2.41 -34.69
N LYS A 18 38.38 1.26 -35.38
CA LYS A 18 37.34 0.23 -35.22
C LYS A 18 37.31 -0.31 -33.79
N ILE A 19 38.48 -0.58 -33.20
CA ILE A 19 38.60 -1.03 -31.80
C ILE A 19 38.02 0.03 -30.85
N ILE A 20 38.36 1.30 -31.01
CA ILE A 20 37.85 2.38 -30.18
C ILE A 20 36.32 2.46 -30.24
N ILE A 21 35.73 2.41 -31.44
CA ILE A 21 34.27 2.42 -31.61
C ILE A 21 33.62 1.21 -30.93
N THR A 22 34.19 0.02 -31.10
CA THR A 22 33.65 -1.20 -30.47
C THR A 22 33.73 -1.15 -28.94
N LEU A 23 34.79 -0.58 -28.37
CA LEU A 23 34.94 -0.41 -26.92
C LEU A 23 33.91 0.57 -26.37
N ILE A 24 33.70 1.71 -27.05
CA ILE A 24 32.69 2.69 -26.64
C ILE A 24 31.29 2.05 -26.67
N ALA A 25 30.96 1.33 -27.74
CA ALA A 25 29.68 0.63 -27.85
C ALA A 25 29.50 -0.41 -26.73
N ALA A 26 30.54 -1.19 -26.42
CA ALA A 26 30.50 -2.17 -25.34
C ALA A 26 30.29 -1.52 -23.96
N VAL A 27 30.96 -0.40 -23.69
CA VAL A 27 30.77 0.36 -22.44
C VAL A 27 29.35 0.86 -22.32
N ILE A 28 28.78 1.45 -23.38
CA ILE A 28 27.39 1.92 -23.38
C ILE A 28 26.42 0.77 -23.08
N ILE A 29 26.59 -0.38 -23.76
CA ILE A 29 25.75 -1.56 -23.55
C ILE A 29 25.85 -2.04 -22.10
N MET A 30 27.07 -2.14 -21.56
CA MET A 30 27.29 -2.52 -20.17
C MET A 30 26.61 -1.55 -19.20
N SER A 31 26.74 -0.24 -19.42
CA SER A 31 26.08 0.78 -18.60
C SER A 31 24.54 0.66 -18.67
N LEU A 32 23.97 0.37 -19.84
CA LEU A 32 22.53 0.16 -19.99
C LEU A 32 22.05 -1.10 -19.25
N ILE A 33 22.79 -2.21 -19.35
CA ILE A 33 22.47 -3.45 -18.63
C ILE A 33 22.52 -3.21 -17.12
N ILE A 34 23.56 -2.54 -16.63
CA ILE A 34 23.71 -2.20 -15.21
C ILE A 34 22.57 -1.27 -14.76
N GLY A 35 22.26 -0.23 -15.52
CA GLY A 35 21.15 0.68 -15.24
C GLY A 35 19.80 -0.05 -15.19
N ALA A 36 19.53 -0.90 -16.18
CA ALA A 36 18.31 -1.71 -16.23
C ALA A 36 18.23 -2.68 -15.03
N PHE A 37 19.35 -3.27 -14.63
CA PHE A 37 19.41 -4.14 -13.45
C PHE A 37 19.07 -3.38 -12.17
N PHE A 38 19.63 -2.18 -11.97
CA PHE A 38 19.29 -1.34 -10.82
C PHE A 38 17.82 -0.91 -10.82
N VAL A 39 17.27 -0.52 -11.98
CA VAL A 39 15.84 -0.17 -12.12
C VAL A 39 14.96 -1.38 -11.82
N PHE A 40 15.32 -2.57 -12.29
CA PHE A 40 14.60 -3.81 -12.01
C PHE A 40 14.59 -4.13 -10.52
N LEU A 41 15.74 -4.05 -9.84
CA LEU A 41 15.83 -4.25 -8.40
C LEU A 41 15.03 -3.19 -7.63
N TYR A 42 15.12 -1.92 -8.02
CA TYR A 42 14.36 -0.83 -7.42
C TYR A 42 12.85 -1.05 -7.58
N ASN A 43 12.39 -1.43 -8.77
CA ASN A 43 10.98 -1.73 -9.02
C ASN A 43 10.53 -2.95 -8.21
N ARG A 44 11.35 -4.00 -8.12
CA ARG A 44 11.04 -5.18 -7.30
C ARG A 44 10.93 -4.81 -5.81
N TYR A 45 11.85 -4.00 -5.32
CA TYR A 45 11.83 -3.51 -3.94
C TYR A 45 10.59 -2.64 -3.68
N GLN A 46 10.29 -1.71 -4.59
CA GLN A 46 9.08 -0.90 -4.54
C GLN A 46 7.82 -1.75 -4.55
N GLN A 47 7.73 -2.78 -5.41
CA GLN A 47 6.58 -3.69 -5.43
C GLN A 47 6.43 -4.49 -4.14
N MET A 48 7.53 -4.93 -3.52
CA MET A 48 7.47 -5.56 -2.20
C MET A 48 6.95 -4.60 -1.12
N ASN A 49 7.29 -3.31 -1.20
CA ASN A 49 6.79 -2.32 -0.25
C ASN A 49 5.36 -1.87 -0.56
N ALA A 50 5.01 -1.75 -1.84
CA ALA A 50 3.67 -1.47 -2.31
C ALA A 50 2.71 -2.61 -1.97
N THR A 51 3.12 -3.88 -2.08
CA THR A 51 2.29 -5.03 -1.64
C THR A 51 2.16 -5.11 -0.12
N LYS A 52 3.16 -4.67 0.65
CA LYS A 52 3.00 -4.49 2.11
C LYS A 52 2.01 -3.37 2.41
N PHE A 53 2.06 -2.25 1.70
CA PHE A 53 1.10 -1.15 1.85
C PHE A 53 -0.30 -1.52 1.35
N ARG A 54 -0.43 -2.32 0.28
CA ARG A 54 -1.71 -2.84 -0.24
C ARG A 54 -2.31 -3.97 0.58
N ARG A 55 -1.51 -4.65 1.41
CA ARG A 55 -1.99 -5.57 2.45
C ARG A 55 -2.38 -4.82 3.73
N LYS A 56 -1.70 -3.71 4.03
CA LYS A 56 -2.03 -2.79 5.14
C LYS A 56 -3.17 -1.83 4.82
N LEU A 57 -3.47 -1.61 3.54
CA LEU A 57 -4.68 -0.98 3.06
C LEU A 57 -5.66 -2.12 2.83
N PRO A 58 -6.54 -2.44 3.78
CA PRO A 58 -7.40 -3.61 3.69
C PRO A 58 -8.39 -3.40 2.53
N ASN A 59 -8.02 -3.88 1.35
CA ASN A 59 -8.87 -3.90 0.17
C ASN A 59 -9.82 -5.12 0.21
N GLY A 60 -10.25 -5.52 1.42
CA GLY A 60 -11.02 -6.72 1.68
C GLY A 60 -12.07 -6.51 2.76
N PRO A 61 -13.04 -7.43 2.88
CA PRO A 61 -14.18 -7.36 3.81
C PRO A 61 -13.75 -7.22 5.27
N ASP A 62 -12.48 -7.48 5.60
CA ASP A 62 -11.90 -7.28 6.93
C ASP A 62 -11.96 -5.82 7.41
N LEU A 63 -11.87 -4.83 6.52
CA LEU A 63 -12.07 -3.40 6.90
C LEU A 63 -13.52 -3.11 7.28
N GLN A 64 -14.46 -3.75 6.59
CA GLN A 64 -15.88 -3.58 6.87
C GLN A 64 -16.26 -4.33 8.15
N LEU A 65 -15.71 -5.53 8.35
CA LEU A 65 -15.88 -6.33 9.56
C LEU A 65 -15.22 -5.68 10.78
N SER A 66 -14.04 -5.07 10.64
CA SER A 66 -13.41 -4.33 11.74
C SER A 66 -14.24 -3.12 12.12
N ARG A 67 -14.78 -2.36 11.14
CA ARG A 67 -15.73 -1.27 11.41
C ARG A 67 -17.04 -1.75 12.03
N LEU A 68 -17.58 -2.89 11.60
CA LEU A 68 -18.79 -3.49 12.18
C LEU A 68 -18.54 -3.95 13.62
N ARG A 69 -17.36 -4.50 13.92
CA ARG A 69 -16.97 -4.89 15.27
C ARG A 69 -16.75 -3.67 16.17
N ASP A 70 -16.05 -2.65 15.68
CA ASP A 70 -15.87 -1.38 16.41
C ASP A 70 -17.22 -0.66 16.63
N ALA A 71 -18.12 -0.69 15.62
CA ALA A 71 -19.46 -0.12 15.74
C ALA A 71 -20.35 -0.94 16.68
N SER A 72 -20.26 -2.27 16.68
CA SER A 72 -20.98 -3.15 17.59
C SER A 72 -20.53 -2.93 19.04
N ASP A 73 -19.22 -2.92 19.29
CA ASP A 73 -18.65 -2.69 20.62
C ASP A 73 -19.03 -1.29 21.15
N ASN A 74 -19.18 -0.29 20.26
CA ASN A 74 -19.62 1.06 20.63
C ASN A 74 -21.16 1.23 20.69
N MET A 75 -21.94 0.27 20.18
CA MET A 75 -23.41 0.29 20.14
C MET A 75 -24.06 -0.49 21.29
N MET A 76 -23.33 -1.43 21.92
CA MET A 76 -23.77 -2.07 23.17
C MET A 76 -23.56 -1.19 24.41
N THR A 77 -22.84 -0.08 24.28
CA THR A 77 -22.67 0.93 25.31
C THR A 77 -23.27 2.26 24.86
N GLU A 78 -24.51 2.26 24.38
CA GLU A 78 -25.29 3.50 24.27
C GLU A 78 -25.58 4.01 25.69
N TYR A 79 -24.52 4.57 26.30
CA TYR A 79 -24.56 5.43 27.46
C TYR A 79 -25.29 6.67 26.97
N ASN A 80 -26.62 6.63 26.94
CA ASN A 80 -27.44 7.79 26.64
C ASN A 80 -27.56 8.61 27.93
N PRO A 81 -26.78 9.70 28.12
CA PRO A 81 -26.86 10.50 29.34
C PRO A 81 -28.23 11.18 29.51
N ASN A 82 -29.07 11.24 28.48
CA ASN A 82 -30.40 11.83 28.51
C ASN A 82 -31.45 10.83 28.02
N TYR A 83 -31.68 9.74 28.77
CA TYR A 83 -32.83 8.88 28.52
C TYR A 83 -34.11 9.63 28.91
N GLU A 84 -34.80 10.18 27.91
CA GLU A 84 -36.04 10.94 28.10
C GLU A 84 -37.26 10.06 27.83
N PHE A 85 -38.02 9.72 28.89
CA PHE A 85 -39.28 8.99 28.79
C PHE A 85 -40.35 9.74 29.56
N GLY A 86 -41.44 10.15 28.88
CA GLY A 86 -42.56 10.87 29.50
C GLY A 86 -42.29 12.34 29.86
N GLY A 87 -41.28 12.99 29.27
CA GLY A 87 -40.97 14.40 29.48
C GLY A 87 -40.00 14.70 30.64
N GLY A 88 -39.36 13.66 31.21
CA GLY A 88 -38.29 13.79 32.19
C GLY A 88 -36.99 13.14 31.71
N THR A 89 -35.86 13.74 32.04
CA THR A 89 -34.53 13.16 31.85
C THR A 89 -34.21 12.22 33.02
N TYR A 90 -33.92 10.95 32.71
CA TYR A 90 -33.50 9.96 33.71
C TYR A 90 -32.05 9.54 33.44
N THR A 91 -31.25 9.53 34.49
CA THR A 91 -29.84 9.14 34.48
C THR A 91 -29.64 7.84 35.25
N ILE A 92 -28.49 7.17 35.10
CA ILE A 92 -28.16 5.93 35.84
C ILE A 92 -28.25 6.12 37.36
N ARG A 93 -28.04 7.35 37.85
CA ARG A 93 -28.15 7.69 39.27
C ARG A 93 -29.59 7.66 39.80
N ASP A 94 -30.56 7.75 38.90
CA ASP A 94 -31.99 7.72 39.23
C ASP A 94 -32.54 6.28 39.24
N LEU A 95 -31.76 5.31 38.76
CA LEU A 95 -32.12 3.90 38.84
C LEU A 95 -31.81 3.36 40.26
N LYS A 96 -32.71 2.51 40.74
CA LYS A 96 -32.51 1.83 42.02
C LYS A 96 -31.47 0.72 41.87
N ASP A 97 -30.31 0.92 42.47
CA ASP A 97 -29.30 -0.12 42.56
C ASP A 97 -29.73 -1.23 43.52
N VAL A 98 -29.75 -2.47 43.01
CA VAL A 98 -29.98 -3.67 43.81
C VAL A 98 -28.67 -4.45 43.93
N PRO A 99 -28.18 -4.72 45.15
CA PRO A 99 -26.92 -5.42 45.35
C PRO A 99 -27.00 -6.86 44.84
N ARG A 100 -25.91 -7.34 44.22
CA ARG A 100 -25.86 -8.62 43.50
C ARG A 100 -26.11 -9.81 44.42
N GLU A 101 -25.75 -9.68 45.69
CA GLU A 101 -25.87 -10.72 46.71
C GLU A 101 -27.35 -11.02 47.05
N GLN A 102 -28.25 -10.08 46.75
CA GLN A 102 -29.69 -10.23 46.95
C GLN A 102 -30.41 -10.81 45.71
N LEU A 103 -29.73 -10.94 44.57
CA LEU A 103 -30.31 -11.46 43.34
C LEU A 103 -30.09 -12.98 43.26
N ARG A 104 -31.19 -13.74 43.19
CA ARG A 104 -31.16 -15.18 42.93
C ARG A 104 -31.89 -15.46 41.63
N LEU A 105 -31.19 -16.10 40.69
CA LEU A 105 -31.80 -16.55 39.44
C LEU A 105 -32.61 -17.82 39.70
N VAL A 106 -33.92 -17.77 39.44
CA VAL A 106 -34.83 -18.92 39.56
C VAL A 106 -35.18 -19.38 38.14
N LYS A 107 -35.20 -20.69 37.92
CA LYS A 107 -35.54 -21.32 36.64
C LYS A 107 -37.01 -21.70 36.60
#